data_AF-A0A4R0IFA7-F1
#
_entry.id   AF-A0A4R0IFA7-F1
#
_cell.length_a   1.000
_cell.length_b   1.000
_cell.length_c   1.000
_cell.angle_alpha   90.00
_cell.angle_beta   90.00
_cell.angle_gamma   90.00
#
_symmetry.space_group_name_H-M   'P 1'
#
loop_
_entity.id
_entity.type
_entity.pdbx_description
1 polymer ?
#
loop_
_entity_poly.entity_id
_entity_poly.type
_entity_poly.pdbx_seq_one_letter_code
_entity_poly.pdbx_strand_id
1 'polypeptide(L)'
;MRIRRVTASALTVVLLAGCSGPADETSPSVPPLVSMSTAPNSETPSPTPSATPSVAPSETSKVADTLCVRMNPTLVQTTLGVPVANIQPKAPPAELDIPTYDVCQFSLSASPNGPVLRVGVSVLPATQATLAATKKAYLANPRDPALPAKVGQGGYGTKTFIVFLLGGKLYKLSGPQATAAKYVVLAQEVVRQAPGLPDADRLITRSECDRSTAAAEKVLGVPAMARRDGQTLAGDLVCGWVTSTSVISSSARREKDAKALMAPIRKAATSQSIPLGDEGYVDTATGRTTIRVGDDKIVDLVPLPARKLNPDLMTQFALSIVPRYTR
;
A
#
# COMPACT_ATOMS: atom_id res chain seq x y z
N MET A 1 -63.27 -16.16 9.46
CA MET A 1 -63.29 -17.05 8.28
C MET A 1 -61.85 -17.53 8.04
N ARG A 2 -61.46 -18.75 8.43
CA ARG A 2 -61.53 -20.01 7.62
C ARG A 2 -61.04 -19.73 6.18
N ILE A 3 -59.99 -20.34 5.63
CA ILE A 3 -59.67 -21.77 5.55
C ILE A 3 -58.15 -22.00 5.32
N ARG A 4 -57.57 -22.99 6.02
CA ARG A 4 -56.27 -23.66 5.74
C ARG A 4 -56.38 -24.58 4.52
N ARG A 5 -55.28 -24.78 3.77
CA ARG A 5 -54.90 -26.12 3.27
C ARG A 5 -53.39 -26.35 3.34
N VAL A 6 -53.09 -27.57 3.78
CA VAL A 6 -51.81 -28.26 3.99
C VAL A 6 -51.78 -29.42 2.98
N THR A 7 -50.60 -29.80 2.48
CA THR A 7 -50.14 -31.16 2.06
C THR A 7 -48.69 -30.99 1.54
N ALA A 8 -47.61 -31.56 2.11
CA ALA A 8 -47.19 -32.98 2.22
C ALA A 8 -47.00 -33.63 0.82
N SER A 9 -45.95 -34.35 0.40
CA SER A 9 -44.71 -34.93 0.95
C SER A 9 -43.89 -35.52 -0.23
N ALA A 10 -42.62 -35.90 -0.02
CA ALA A 10 -41.82 -36.99 -0.65
C ALA A 10 -40.39 -36.51 -0.98
N LEU A 11 -39.34 -36.77 -0.19
CA LEU A 11 -38.61 -38.05 0.00
C LEU A 11 -38.15 -38.70 -1.31
N THR A 12 -36.84 -38.61 -1.58
CA THR A 12 -36.15 -39.56 -2.46
C THR A 12 -34.81 -39.93 -1.82
N VAL A 13 -34.63 -41.23 -1.66
CA VAL A 13 -33.51 -41.94 -1.04
C VAL A 13 -32.38 -42.04 -2.05
N VAL A 14 -31.15 -41.72 -1.64
CA VAL A 14 -29.92 -42.06 -2.37
C VAL A 14 -29.16 -43.08 -1.52
N LEU A 15 -29.12 -44.32 -1.99
CA LEU A 15 -28.25 -45.40 -1.49
C LEU A 15 -28.06 -46.40 -2.62
N LEU A 16 -26.82 -46.58 -3.08
CA LEU A 16 -26.20 -47.76 -3.71
C LEU A 16 -24.73 -47.33 -3.98
N ALA A 17 -23.77 -47.71 -3.14
CA ALA A 17 -23.06 -48.99 -3.11
C ALA A 17 -21.72 -48.92 -3.86
N GLY A 18 -20.62 -49.18 -3.14
CA GLY A 18 -19.27 -49.32 -3.66
C GLY A 18 -18.32 -49.79 -2.55
N CYS A 19 -18.20 -51.12 -2.40
CA CYS A 19 -17.23 -51.79 -1.53
C CYS A 19 -16.01 -52.26 -2.36
N SER A 20 -14.82 -52.16 -1.76
CA SER A 20 -13.61 -53.04 -1.85
C SER A 20 -13.05 -53.40 -3.24
N GLY A 21 -11.75 -53.37 -3.53
CA GLY A 21 -10.54 -53.58 -2.72
C GLY A 21 -9.32 -53.79 -3.65
N PRO A 22 -8.13 -54.19 -3.13
CA PRO A 22 -6.82 -53.64 -3.50
C PRO A 22 -5.92 -54.56 -4.36
N ALA A 23 -4.77 -54.03 -4.84
CA ALA A 23 -3.58 -54.84 -5.18
C ALA A 23 -2.29 -53.98 -5.25
N ASP A 24 -1.18 -54.63 -4.89
CA ASP A 24 0.11 -54.15 -4.40
C ASP A 24 1.16 -53.71 -5.44
N GLU A 25 2.06 -52.83 -4.96
CA GLU A 25 3.54 -52.89 -4.97
C GLU A 25 4.32 -53.25 -6.25
N THR A 26 5.20 -52.32 -6.70
CA THR A 26 6.66 -52.52 -6.91
C THR A 26 7.34 -51.27 -7.53
N SER A 27 8.32 -50.72 -6.81
CA SER A 27 9.54 -50.09 -7.38
C SER A 27 10.67 -51.13 -7.30
N PRO A 28 11.85 -51.05 -7.97
CA PRO A 28 12.59 -49.83 -8.37
C PRO A 28 13.36 -49.93 -9.72
N SER A 29 14.05 -48.86 -10.17
CA SER A 29 15.45 -48.89 -10.69
C SER A 29 15.89 -47.60 -11.40
N VAL A 30 17.10 -47.17 -11.06
CA VAL A 30 17.96 -46.10 -11.61
C VAL A 30 19.39 -46.72 -11.62
N PRO A 31 20.43 -46.28 -12.36
CA PRO A 31 20.65 -45.70 -13.71
C PRO A 31 21.67 -46.59 -14.52
N PRO A 32 22.48 -46.16 -15.53
CA PRO A 32 23.54 -45.12 -15.43
C PRO A 32 23.73 -44.19 -16.66
N LEU A 33 24.56 -43.16 -16.40
CA LEU A 33 25.16 -42.20 -17.31
C LEU A 33 25.88 -42.79 -18.53
N VAL A 34 25.82 -42.10 -19.67
CA VAL A 34 26.91 -42.07 -20.67
C VAL A 34 27.09 -40.64 -21.18
N SER A 35 28.35 -40.18 -21.18
CA SER A 35 28.81 -38.86 -21.62
C SER A 35 29.28 -38.83 -23.09
N MET A 36 29.25 -37.61 -23.64
CA MET A 36 30.05 -37.02 -24.73
C MET A 36 29.87 -37.44 -26.20
N SER A 37 29.57 -36.44 -27.04
CA SER A 37 30.47 -36.02 -28.15
C SER A 37 30.10 -34.65 -28.74
N THR A 38 31.15 -33.95 -29.18
CA THR A 38 31.23 -32.54 -29.58
C THR A 38 31.07 -32.39 -31.11
N ALA A 39 30.18 -31.48 -31.56
CA ALA A 39 30.11 -30.58 -32.76
C ALA A 39 30.72 -30.99 -34.15
N PRO A 40 30.46 -30.29 -35.28
CA PRO A 40 29.65 -29.07 -35.52
C PRO A 40 28.67 -29.16 -36.73
N ASN A 41 27.73 -28.22 -36.87
CA ASN A 41 27.50 -27.47 -38.12
C ASN A 41 26.33 -26.48 -37.99
N SER A 42 26.58 -25.31 -38.57
CA SER A 42 25.75 -24.12 -38.61
C SER A 42 24.35 -24.34 -39.15
N GLU A 43 23.33 -23.93 -38.39
CA GLU A 43 22.08 -23.43 -38.97
C GLU A 43 21.60 -22.19 -38.20
N THR A 44 21.27 -21.19 -39.00
CA THR A 44 20.73 -19.85 -38.77
C THR A 44 19.77 -19.72 -37.58
N PRO A 45 19.94 -18.73 -36.67
CA PRO A 45 18.96 -18.50 -35.61
C PRO A 45 17.69 -17.85 -36.17
N SER A 46 16.59 -18.58 -36.00
CA SER A 46 15.20 -18.09 -36.11
C SER A 46 14.96 -16.98 -35.07
N PRO A 47 14.16 -15.94 -35.36
CA PRO A 47 14.00 -14.80 -34.46
C PRO A 47 13.26 -15.20 -33.18
N THR A 48 13.94 -15.05 -32.04
CA THR A 48 13.37 -15.11 -30.70
C THR A 48 12.19 -14.12 -30.59
N PRO A 49 11.01 -14.53 -30.09
CA PRO A 49 9.90 -13.61 -29.86
C PRO A 49 10.31 -12.54 -28.85
N SER A 50 9.95 -11.29 -29.18
CA SER A 50 10.18 -10.06 -28.41
C SER A 50 10.19 -10.26 -26.91
N ALA A 51 11.32 -9.89 -26.29
CA ALA A 51 11.41 -9.66 -24.86
C ALA A 51 10.29 -8.69 -24.45
N THR A 52 9.30 -9.21 -23.73
CA THR A 52 8.45 -8.37 -22.89
C THR A 52 9.39 -7.70 -21.89
N PRO A 53 9.40 -6.37 -21.73
CA PRO A 53 10.29 -5.73 -20.77
C PRO A 53 9.91 -6.19 -19.36
N SER A 54 10.69 -7.12 -18.81
CA SER A 54 10.68 -7.45 -17.39
C SER A 54 11.12 -6.20 -16.63
N VAL A 55 10.15 -5.47 -16.09
CA VAL A 55 10.41 -4.43 -15.09
C VAL A 55 10.88 -5.17 -13.84
N ALA A 56 12.19 -5.17 -13.61
CA ALA A 56 12.78 -5.76 -12.41
C ALA A 56 12.33 -4.96 -11.16
N PRO A 57 12.03 -5.64 -10.04
CA PRO A 57 11.75 -4.96 -8.76
C PRO A 57 12.92 -4.08 -8.35
N SER A 58 12.65 -2.84 -7.98
CA SER A 58 13.63 -1.86 -7.51
C SER A 58 13.44 -1.65 -6.02
N GLU A 59 14.49 -1.87 -5.22
CA GLU A 59 14.43 -1.78 -3.75
C GLU A 59 14.55 -0.35 -3.20
N THR A 60 14.53 0.69 -4.04
CA THR A 60 14.89 2.05 -3.63
C THR A 60 13.87 3.12 -4.04
N SER A 61 13.63 4.08 -3.14
CA SER A 61 12.74 5.24 -3.29
C SER A 61 13.33 6.30 -4.23
N LYS A 62 13.53 5.98 -5.51
CA LYS A 62 14.39 6.79 -6.39
C LYS A 62 13.84 8.19 -6.71
N VAL A 63 12.53 8.34 -6.93
CA VAL A 63 12.01 9.59 -7.52
C VAL A 63 11.83 10.70 -6.49
N ALA A 64 11.17 10.42 -5.38
CA ALA A 64 10.96 11.44 -4.35
C ALA A 64 12.31 11.88 -3.76
N ASP A 65 13.21 10.94 -3.47
CA ASP A 65 14.56 11.28 -3.00
C ASP A 65 15.29 12.18 -4.01
N THR A 66 15.15 11.91 -5.32
CA THR A 66 15.71 12.79 -6.37
C THR A 66 15.10 14.19 -6.32
N LEU A 67 13.79 14.33 -6.09
CA LEU A 67 13.15 15.64 -5.98
C LEU A 67 13.69 16.43 -4.76
N CYS A 68 13.75 15.81 -3.58
CA CYS A 68 14.34 16.48 -2.40
C CYS A 68 15.81 16.86 -2.64
N VAL A 69 16.59 16.01 -3.31
CA VAL A 69 17.99 16.30 -3.68
C VAL A 69 18.11 17.50 -4.62
N ARG A 70 17.15 17.72 -5.52
CA ARG A 70 17.14 18.86 -6.44
C ARG A 70 16.61 20.15 -5.83
N MET A 71 15.79 20.07 -4.79
CA MET A 71 15.25 21.26 -4.11
C MET A 71 16.34 22.00 -3.33
N ASN A 72 16.28 23.33 -3.32
CA ASN A 72 17.22 24.15 -2.55
C ASN A 72 16.94 24.10 -1.02
N PRO A 73 17.81 23.49 -0.19
CA PRO A 73 17.60 23.41 1.26
C PRO A 73 17.64 24.78 1.94
N THR A 74 18.47 25.72 1.46
CA THR A 74 18.50 27.10 1.98
C THR A 74 17.18 27.83 1.72
N LEU A 75 16.54 27.59 0.57
CA LEU A 75 15.21 28.12 0.31
C LEU A 75 14.18 27.54 1.28
N VAL A 76 14.21 26.23 1.54
CA VAL A 76 13.34 25.57 2.53
C VAL A 76 13.54 26.18 3.92
N GLN A 77 14.80 26.30 4.34
CA GLN A 77 15.19 26.84 5.64
C GLN A 77 14.68 28.27 5.83
N THR A 78 14.99 29.16 4.88
CA THR A 78 14.63 30.59 4.93
C THR A 78 13.13 30.81 4.82
N THR A 79 12.45 30.07 3.93
CA THR A 79 10.99 30.20 3.74
C THR A 79 10.23 29.77 5.00
N LEU A 80 10.61 28.65 5.61
CA LEU A 80 9.95 28.16 6.81
C LEU A 80 10.43 28.86 8.09
N GLY A 81 11.58 29.53 8.07
CA GLY A 81 12.17 30.17 9.25
C GLY A 81 12.65 29.15 10.28
N VAL A 82 13.21 28.04 9.81
CA VAL A 82 13.67 26.92 10.63
C VAL A 82 15.20 26.94 10.79
N PRO A 83 15.75 26.38 11.88
CA PRO A 83 17.19 26.47 12.15
C PRO A 83 18.03 25.71 11.12
N VAL A 84 17.53 24.58 10.60
CA VAL A 84 18.21 23.75 9.58
C VAL A 84 17.18 23.19 8.61
N ALA A 85 17.62 22.78 7.42
CA ALA A 85 16.82 22.01 6.47
C ALA A 85 17.71 20.97 5.79
N ASN A 86 17.75 19.77 6.35
CA ASN A 86 18.59 18.68 5.85
C ASN A 86 17.74 17.58 5.25
N ILE A 87 18.13 17.08 4.07
CA ILE A 87 17.47 15.92 3.48
C ILE A 87 17.66 14.74 4.43
N GLN A 88 16.56 14.15 4.87
CA GLN A 88 16.57 12.95 5.69
C GLN A 88 16.07 11.80 4.82
N PRO A 89 16.94 10.84 4.47
CA PRO A 89 16.51 9.62 3.79
C PRO A 89 15.46 8.95 4.66
N LYS A 90 14.25 8.79 4.13
CA LYS A 90 13.21 7.99 4.76
C LYS A 90 13.29 6.59 4.15
N ALA A 91 13.72 5.61 4.94
CA ALA A 91 13.51 4.23 4.56
C ALA A 91 11.99 4.00 4.37
N PRO A 92 11.57 3.21 3.36
CA PRO A 92 10.19 2.75 3.22
C PRO A 92 9.59 2.32 4.59
N PRO A 93 8.26 2.37 4.77
CA PRO A 93 7.26 2.41 3.72
C PRO A 93 6.86 3.82 3.26
N ALA A 94 6.38 3.86 2.01
CA ALA A 94 5.67 5.00 1.44
C ALA A 94 4.44 5.38 2.29
N GLU A 95 3.99 6.63 2.17
CA GLU A 95 2.68 7.02 2.67
C GLU A 95 1.60 6.42 1.77
N LEU A 96 1.01 5.32 2.25
CA LEU A 96 -0.08 4.62 1.59
C LEU A 96 -1.39 5.34 1.87
N ASP A 97 -1.71 6.31 1.01
CA ASP A 97 -2.95 7.10 1.02
C ASP A 97 -3.57 7.12 -0.40
N ILE A 98 -4.71 7.79 -0.57
CA ILE A 98 -5.33 8.03 -1.87
C ILE A 98 -5.36 9.54 -2.14
N PRO A 99 -4.61 10.02 -3.15
CA PRO A 99 -3.64 9.29 -3.98
C PRO A 99 -2.42 8.83 -3.18
N THR A 100 -1.75 7.77 -3.65
CA THR A 100 -0.50 7.31 -3.03
C THR A 100 0.67 8.16 -3.52
N TYR A 101 1.55 8.56 -2.60
CA TYR A 101 2.72 9.37 -2.90
C TYR A 101 4.01 8.62 -2.55
N ASP A 102 5.01 8.72 -3.41
CA ASP A 102 6.40 8.52 -3.00
C ASP A 102 6.86 9.79 -2.30
N VAL A 103 7.43 9.66 -1.11
CA VAL A 103 7.71 10.78 -0.21
C VAL A 103 9.17 10.80 0.19
N CYS A 104 9.81 11.95 0.02
CA CYS A 104 11.07 12.30 0.66
C CYS A 104 10.82 13.37 1.72
N GLN A 105 11.78 13.62 2.61
CA GLN A 105 11.60 14.62 3.67
C GLN A 105 12.86 15.41 4.00
N PHE A 106 12.64 16.64 4.47
CA PHE A 106 13.64 17.48 5.10
C PHE A 106 13.43 17.47 6.62
N SER A 107 14.45 17.16 7.39
CA SER A 107 14.48 17.47 8.82
C SER A 107 14.66 18.98 8.99
N LEU A 108 13.78 19.60 9.78
CA LEU A 108 13.75 21.04 10.02
C LEU A 108 14.37 21.43 11.37
N SER A 109 15.02 20.48 12.05
CA SER A 109 15.70 20.71 13.32
C SER A 109 16.90 19.78 13.50
N ALA A 110 17.76 20.06 14.48
CA ALA A 110 18.84 19.15 14.87
C ALA A 110 18.34 17.92 15.65
N SER A 111 17.09 17.94 16.15
CA SER A 111 16.52 16.81 16.89
C SER A 111 16.07 15.70 15.93
N PRO A 112 16.40 14.42 16.20
CA PRO A 112 15.98 13.30 15.37
C PRO A 112 14.45 13.13 15.28
N ASN A 113 13.71 13.65 16.26
CA ASN A 113 12.24 13.61 16.32
C ASN A 113 11.61 14.99 16.07
N GLY A 114 12.35 15.90 15.44
CA GLY A 114 11.89 17.26 15.18
C GLY A 114 10.85 17.37 14.06
N PRO A 115 10.38 18.61 13.79
CA PRO A 115 9.49 18.87 12.67
C PRO A 115 10.15 18.49 11.33
N VAL A 116 9.35 17.99 10.41
CA VAL A 116 9.79 17.62 9.06
C VAL A 116 8.93 18.31 8.00
N LEU A 117 9.53 18.62 6.84
CA LEU A 117 8.81 18.93 5.61
C LEU A 117 8.83 17.69 4.74
N ARG A 118 7.66 17.14 4.43
CA ARG A 118 7.46 16.01 3.53
C ARG A 118 7.14 16.53 2.14
N VAL A 119 7.79 15.96 1.13
CA VAL A 119 7.56 16.27 -0.28
C VAL A 119 7.19 14.98 -0.98
N GLY A 120 5.95 14.91 -1.45
CA GLY A 120 5.35 13.74 -2.08
C GLY A 120 5.09 13.97 -3.57
N VAL A 121 5.31 12.92 -4.37
CA VAL A 121 4.94 12.84 -5.79
C VAL A 121 4.02 11.64 -6.00
N SER A 122 2.91 11.81 -6.70
CA SER A 122 1.94 10.73 -6.88
C SER A 122 2.54 9.58 -7.68
N VAL A 123 2.34 8.36 -7.19
CA VAL A 123 2.84 7.14 -7.85
C VAL A 123 2.13 6.95 -9.19
N LEU A 124 0.80 6.99 -9.16
CA LEU A 124 -0.02 6.86 -10.34
C LEU A 124 -0.15 8.21 -11.07
N PRO A 125 -0.37 8.19 -12.40
CA PRO A 125 -0.76 9.38 -13.15
C PRO A 125 -1.99 10.04 -12.53
N ALA A 126 -2.03 11.37 -12.58
CA ALA A 126 -3.09 12.18 -12.04
C ALA A 126 -3.59 13.20 -13.07
N THR A 127 -4.87 13.57 -12.92
CA THR A 127 -5.55 14.53 -13.78
C THR A 127 -6.14 15.66 -12.94
N GLN A 128 -6.73 16.66 -13.60
CA GLN A 128 -7.53 17.68 -12.92
C GLN A 128 -8.69 17.08 -12.12
N ALA A 129 -9.30 16.00 -12.61
CA ALA A 129 -10.34 15.28 -11.87
C ALA A 129 -9.78 14.65 -10.59
N THR A 130 -8.55 14.13 -10.64
CA THR A 130 -7.86 13.62 -9.45
C THR A 130 -7.62 14.74 -8.44
N LEU A 131 -7.10 15.90 -8.86
CA LEU A 131 -6.90 17.07 -7.99
C LEU A 131 -8.22 17.55 -7.35
N ALA A 132 -9.29 17.61 -8.15
CA ALA A 132 -10.62 17.98 -7.65
C ALA A 132 -11.14 16.96 -6.62
N ALA A 133 -10.91 15.66 -6.85
CA ALA A 133 -11.27 14.61 -5.92
C ALA A 133 -10.49 14.70 -4.60
N THR A 134 -9.18 14.98 -4.63
CA THR A 134 -8.39 15.15 -3.39
C THR A 134 -8.87 16.36 -2.59
N LYS A 135 -9.19 17.47 -3.27
CA LYS A 135 -9.78 18.65 -2.65
C LYS A 135 -11.14 18.33 -2.02
N LYS A 136 -12.02 17.61 -2.75
CA LYS A 136 -13.33 17.19 -2.25
C LYS A 136 -13.20 16.30 -1.01
N ALA A 137 -12.28 15.33 -1.02
CA ALA A 137 -12.01 14.46 0.12
C ALA A 137 -11.56 15.25 1.35
N TYR A 138 -10.67 16.23 1.16
CA TYR A 138 -10.26 17.12 2.24
C TYR A 138 -11.43 17.94 2.81
N LEU A 139 -12.25 18.52 1.93
CA LEU A 139 -13.39 19.35 2.32
C LEU A 139 -14.51 18.57 3.02
N ALA A 140 -14.53 17.24 2.91
CA ALA A 140 -15.48 16.41 3.66
C ALA A 140 -15.19 16.42 5.17
N ASN A 141 -13.94 16.62 5.58
CA ASN A 141 -13.52 16.67 6.98
C ASN A 141 -12.39 17.71 7.17
N PRO A 142 -12.68 19.02 7.02
CA PRO A 142 -11.65 20.04 6.99
C PRO A 142 -11.04 20.23 8.39
N ARG A 143 -9.71 20.16 8.49
CA ARG A 143 -8.97 20.57 9.70
C ARG A 143 -8.65 22.05 9.72
N ASP A 144 -8.47 22.63 8.54
CA ASP A 144 -8.13 24.02 8.26
C ASP A 144 -8.82 24.48 6.96
N PRO A 145 -9.06 25.79 6.76
CA PRO A 145 -9.54 26.31 5.49
C PRO A 145 -8.58 25.97 4.34
N ALA A 146 -9.10 25.34 3.28
CA ALA A 146 -8.36 25.10 2.05
C ALA A 146 -8.53 26.28 1.08
N LEU A 147 -7.42 26.93 0.77
CA LEU A 147 -7.37 28.05 -0.16
C LEU A 147 -6.88 27.58 -1.54
N PRO A 148 -7.41 28.14 -2.65
CA PRO A 148 -6.84 27.92 -3.97
C PRO A 148 -5.37 28.34 -4.03
N ALA A 149 -4.54 27.55 -4.70
CA ALA A 149 -3.13 27.86 -4.94
C ALA A 149 -2.85 27.93 -6.45
N LYS A 150 -2.21 29.03 -6.87
CA LYS A 150 -1.79 29.24 -8.26
C LYS A 150 -0.39 28.66 -8.48
N VAL A 151 -0.30 27.33 -8.56
CA VAL A 151 0.94 26.59 -8.79
C VAL A 151 0.70 25.48 -9.80
N GLY A 152 1.65 25.27 -10.72
CA GLY A 152 1.54 24.26 -11.78
C GLY A 152 0.28 24.47 -12.62
N GLN A 153 -0.51 23.42 -12.74
CA GLN A 153 -1.80 23.39 -13.44
C GLN A 153 -2.98 23.69 -12.50
N GLY A 154 -2.72 24.14 -11.28
CA GLY A 154 -3.71 24.40 -10.24
C GLY A 154 -3.46 23.57 -8.99
N GLY A 155 -3.93 24.08 -7.85
CA GLY A 155 -3.77 23.43 -6.56
C GLY A 155 -4.64 24.03 -5.46
N TYR A 156 -4.50 23.49 -4.27
CA TYR A 156 -5.06 24.02 -3.04
C TYR A 156 -4.11 23.77 -1.88
N GLY A 157 -4.16 24.61 -0.86
CA GLY A 157 -3.33 24.46 0.32
C GLY A 157 -4.00 25.00 1.57
N THR A 158 -3.39 24.68 2.70
CA THR A 158 -3.77 25.11 4.03
C THR A 158 -2.52 25.70 4.71
N LYS A 159 -2.59 25.91 6.03
CA LYS A 159 -1.41 26.28 6.81
C LYS A 159 -0.42 25.14 7.04
N THR A 160 -0.75 23.89 6.68
CA THR A 160 0.12 22.72 6.94
C THR A 160 0.50 21.94 5.70
N PHE A 161 -0.13 22.22 4.56
CA PHE A 161 0.19 21.54 3.31
C PHE A 161 -0.25 22.33 2.07
N ILE A 162 0.26 21.91 0.92
CA ILE A 162 -0.23 22.28 -0.41
C ILE A 162 -0.23 21.05 -1.32
N VAL A 163 -1.27 20.91 -2.14
CA VAL A 163 -1.40 19.89 -3.17
C VAL A 163 -1.64 20.57 -4.51
N PHE A 164 -0.91 20.17 -5.54
CA PHE A 164 -1.06 20.74 -6.88
C PHE A 164 -0.75 19.73 -7.98
N LEU A 165 -1.29 19.98 -9.18
CA LEU A 165 -1.07 19.15 -10.35
C LEU A 165 0.05 19.76 -11.22
N LEU A 166 0.97 18.92 -11.67
CA LEU A 166 2.03 19.31 -12.61
C LEU A 166 2.42 18.10 -13.46
N GLY A 167 2.45 18.26 -14.79
CA GLY A 167 2.97 17.22 -15.69
C GLY A 167 2.27 15.86 -15.56
N GLY A 168 0.97 15.83 -15.26
CA GLY A 168 0.23 14.58 -15.07
C GLY A 168 0.50 13.85 -13.75
N LYS A 169 1.08 14.55 -12.76
CA LYS A 169 1.34 14.03 -11.41
C LYS A 169 0.83 15.01 -10.36
N LEU A 170 0.36 14.49 -9.23
CA LEU A 170 0.08 15.31 -8.06
C LEU A 170 1.32 15.43 -7.20
N TYR A 171 1.56 16.63 -6.71
CA TYR A 171 2.62 16.93 -5.75
C TYR A 171 1.97 17.38 -4.46
N LYS A 172 2.52 16.93 -3.34
CA LYS A 172 2.06 17.32 -2.00
C LYS A 172 3.26 17.75 -1.17
N LEU A 173 3.24 18.96 -0.64
CA LEU A 173 4.17 19.37 0.40
C LEU A 173 3.38 19.47 1.70
N SER A 174 3.88 18.87 2.78
CA SER A 174 3.23 18.94 4.09
C SER A 174 4.24 19.00 5.22
N GLY A 175 4.01 19.83 6.22
CA GLY A 175 4.97 20.03 7.30
C GLY A 175 4.43 20.94 8.41
N PRO A 176 5.28 21.73 9.07
CA PRO A 176 4.87 22.59 10.18
C PRO A 176 3.88 23.67 9.74
N GLN A 177 3.20 24.28 10.70
CA GLN A 177 2.30 25.39 10.42
C GLN A 177 3.08 26.57 9.81
N ALA A 178 2.66 27.04 8.64
CA ALA A 178 3.20 28.18 7.93
C ALA A 178 2.07 28.88 7.14
N THR A 179 2.33 30.06 6.61
CA THR A 179 1.34 30.73 5.74
C THR A 179 1.18 29.96 4.44
N ALA A 180 -0.01 30.02 3.83
CA ALA A 180 -0.24 29.41 2.52
C ALA A 180 0.74 29.95 1.46
N ALA A 181 1.13 31.24 1.56
CA ALA A 181 2.13 31.85 0.69
C ALA A 181 3.52 31.17 0.81
N LYS A 182 3.96 30.80 2.01
CA LYS A 182 5.21 30.05 2.21
C LYS A 182 5.17 28.69 1.51
N TYR A 183 4.05 27.97 1.65
CA TYR A 183 3.86 26.70 0.92
C TYR A 183 3.80 26.89 -0.60
N VAL A 184 3.23 27.99 -1.10
CA VAL A 184 3.25 28.33 -2.52
C VAL A 184 4.67 28.55 -3.04
N VAL A 185 5.53 29.26 -2.30
CA VAL A 185 6.95 29.45 -2.66
C VAL A 185 7.67 28.11 -2.76
N LEU A 186 7.48 27.22 -1.78
CA LEU A 186 8.09 25.88 -1.81
C LEU A 186 7.53 25.01 -2.96
N ALA A 187 6.25 25.17 -3.29
CA ALA A 187 5.64 24.46 -4.41
C ALA A 187 6.14 25.00 -5.76
N GLN A 188 6.42 26.30 -5.90
CA GLN A 188 7.08 26.87 -7.08
C GLN A 188 8.50 26.31 -7.27
N GLU A 189 9.22 26.07 -6.16
CA GLU A 189 10.50 25.37 -6.23
C GLU A 189 10.34 23.95 -6.78
N VAL A 190 9.33 23.20 -6.32
CA VAL A 190 9.04 21.88 -6.88
C VAL A 190 8.70 21.97 -8.37
N VAL A 191 7.91 22.96 -8.81
CA VAL A 191 7.62 23.18 -10.24
C VAL A 191 8.90 23.37 -11.06
N ARG A 192 9.88 24.10 -10.51
CA ARG A 192 11.18 24.33 -11.16
C ARG A 192 12.03 23.06 -11.26
N GLN A 193 11.99 22.20 -10.23
CA GLN A 193 12.87 21.03 -10.10
C GLN A 193 12.30 19.71 -10.66
N ALA A 194 10.97 19.62 -10.77
CA ALA A 194 10.27 18.41 -11.17
C ALA A 194 10.51 17.96 -12.63
N PRO A 195 10.67 18.85 -13.63
CA PRO A 195 10.94 18.43 -15.00
C PRO A 195 12.20 17.55 -15.10
N GLY A 196 12.13 16.49 -15.91
CA GLY A 196 13.24 15.55 -16.10
C GLY A 196 13.53 14.64 -14.89
N LEU A 197 12.60 14.52 -13.94
CA LEU A 197 12.62 13.41 -12.98
C LEU A 197 12.20 12.11 -13.68
N PRO A 198 12.86 10.97 -13.39
CA PRO A 198 12.38 9.68 -13.87
C PRO A 198 11.00 9.37 -13.29
N ASP A 199 10.22 8.56 -14.00
CA ASP A 199 8.96 8.04 -13.47
C ASP A 199 9.23 7.11 -12.30
N ALA A 200 8.34 7.14 -11.30
CA ALA A 200 8.46 6.28 -10.14
C ALA A 200 8.23 4.82 -10.54
N ASP A 201 9.10 3.94 -10.03
CA ASP A 201 8.92 2.50 -10.17
C ASP A 201 7.54 2.14 -9.62
N ARG A 202 6.64 1.66 -10.49
CA ARG A 202 5.28 1.33 -10.08
C ARG A 202 5.24 0.07 -9.20
N LEU A 203 6.23 -0.79 -9.33
CA LEU A 203 6.29 -2.09 -8.67
C LEU A 203 7.53 -2.18 -7.79
N ILE A 204 7.36 -1.80 -6.53
CA ILE A 204 8.30 -2.15 -5.47
C ILE A 204 7.68 -3.36 -4.77
N THR A 205 8.17 -4.55 -5.10
CA THR A 205 7.59 -5.83 -4.64
C THR A 205 8.53 -6.57 -3.71
N ARG A 206 7.96 -7.36 -2.81
CA ARG A 206 8.67 -8.33 -1.98
C ARG A 206 7.97 -9.68 -2.04
N SER A 207 8.76 -10.76 -2.06
CA SER A 207 8.26 -12.12 -2.15
C SER A 207 7.26 -12.49 -1.04
N GLU A 208 7.45 -11.88 0.14
CA GLU A 208 6.64 -12.03 1.33
C GLU A 208 5.23 -11.45 1.13
N CYS A 209 5.13 -10.34 0.41
CA CYS A 209 3.89 -9.68 0.04
C CYS A 209 3.21 -10.35 -1.17
N ASP A 210 3.99 -10.84 -2.13
CA ASP A 210 3.44 -11.35 -3.40
C ASP A 210 2.43 -12.47 -3.22
N ARG A 211 2.62 -13.34 -2.22
CA ARG A 211 1.69 -14.44 -1.91
C ARG A 211 0.29 -13.95 -1.51
N SER A 212 0.17 -12.73 -1.03
CA SER A 212 -1.11 -12.12 -0.61
C SER A 212 -1.77 -11.29 -1.70
N THR A 213 -1.13 -11.14 -2.87
CA THR A 213 -1.61 -10.25 -3.95
C THR A 213 -2.99 -10.63 -4.43
N ALA A 214 -3.25 -11.91 -4.70
CA ALA A 214 -4.57 -12.35 -5.17
C ALA A 214 -5.69 -12.05 -4.15
N ALA A 215 -5.40 -12.13 -2.84
CA ALA A 215 -6.37 -11.78 -1.80
C ALA A 215 -6.54 -10.26 -1.68
N ALA A 216 -5.45 -9.49 -1.77
CA ALA A 216 -5.49 -8.03 -1.79
C ALA A 216 -6.30 -7.50 -2.99
N GLU A 217 -6.11 -8.05 -4.18
CA GLU A 217 -6.82 -7.65 -5.40
C GLU A 217 -8.32 -7.99 -5.33
N LYS A 218 -8.70 -9.07 -4.63
CA LYS A 218 -10.12 -9.34 -4.31
C LYS A 218 -10.73 -8.27 -3.41
N VAL A 219 -9.97 -7.77 -2.43
CA VAL A 219 -10.41 -6.65 -1.56
C VAL A 219 -10.51 -5.35 -2.37
N LEU A 220 -9.59 -5.10 -3.29
CA LEU A 220 -9.61 -3.94 -4.19
C LEU A 220 -10.70 -4.04 -5.26
N GLY A 221 -11.11 -5.26 -5.63
CA GLY A 221 -12.05 -5.55 -6.72
C GLY A 221 -11.42 -5.51 -8.12
N VAL A 222 -10.16 -5.12 -8.24
CA VAL A 222 -9.40 -5.03 -9.49
C VAL A 222 -7.91 -5.30 -9.23
N PRO A 223 -7.11 -5.64 -10.25
CA PRO A 223 -5.67 -5.77 -10.12
C PRO A 223 -4.98 -4.48 -9.63
N ALA A 224 -3.91 -4.64 -8.87
CA ALA A 224 -3.14 -3.50 -8.37
C ALA A 224 -2.37 -2.83 -9.52
N MET A 225 -2.49 -1.50 -9.62
CA MET A 225 -1.77 -0.68 -10.62
C MET A 225 -0.36 -0.30 -10.15
N ALA A 226 -0.13 -0.31 -8.83
CA ALA A 226 1.18 -0.10 -8.22
C ALA A 226 1.33 -0.93 -6.93
N ARG A 227 2.58 -1.23 -6.60
CA ARG A 227 3.03 -1.97 -5.42
C ARG A 227 4.06 -1.17 -4.66
N ARG A 228 3.92 -1.16 -3.33
CA ARG A 228 4.75 -0.38 -2.40
C ARG A 228 5.08 -1.23 -1.19
N ASP A 229 5.87 -2.26 -1.44
CA ASP A 229 6.31 -3.19 -0.42
C ASP A 229 7.63 -2.71 0.20
N GLY A 230 7.86 -3.03 1.46
CA GLY A 230 9.02 -2.57 2.20
C GLY A 230 9.07 -3.16 3.60
N GLN A 231 9.88 -2.54 4.46
CA GLN A 231 9.98 -2.91 5.87
C GLN A 231 10.10 -1.66 6.72
N THR A 232 9.56 -1.69 7.93
CA THR A 232 9.79 -0.64 8.92
C THR A 232 11.25 -0.64 9.39
N LEU A 233 11.66 0.40 10.12
CA LEU A 233 12.98 0.44 10.78
C LEU A 233 13.22 -0.72 11.75
N ALA A 234 12.14 -1.34 12.26
CA ALA A 234 12.21 -2.51 13.13
C ALA A 234 12.21 -3.84 12.35
N GLY A 235 12.32 -3.80 11.02
CA GLY A 235 12.33 -4.94 10.12
C GLY A 235 10.96 -5.55 9.82
N ASP A 236 9.87 -4.98 10.35
CA ASP A 236 8.53 -5.51 10.16
C ASP A 236 8.03 -5.21 8.73
N LEU A 237 7.40 -6.20 8.08
CA LEU A 237 6.95 -6.12 6.69
C LEU A 237 5.90 -5.03 6.49
N VAL A 238 5.96 -4.33 5.36
CA VAL A 238 4.88 -3.44 4.92
C VAL A 238 4.55 -3.80 3.49
N CYS A 239 3.28 -4.07 3.21
CA CYS A 239 2.81 -4.40 1.87
C CYS A 239 1.73 -3.41 1.45
N GLY A 240 1.78 -2.97 0.20
CA GLY A 240 0.85 -1.97 -0.31
C GLY A 240 0.42 -2.28 -1.73
N TRP A 241 -0.89 -2.42 -1.93
CA TRP A 241 -1.51 -2.59 -3.25
C TRP A 241 -2.37 -1.38 -3.55
N VAL A 242 -2.10 -0.75 -4.69
CA VAL A 242 -2.64 0.57 -5.02
C VAL A 242 -3.36 0.53 -6.36
N THR A 243 -4.55 1.10 -6.41
CA THR A 243 -5.29 1.42 -7.65
C THR A 243 -5.45 2.94 -7.75
N SER A 244 -6.07 3.43 -8.83
CA SER A 244 -6.35 4.86 -8.99
C SER A 244 -7.31 5.43 -7.94
N THR A 245 -8.11 4.58 -7.28
CA THR A 245 -9.19 4.99 -6.38
C THR A 245 -9.21 4.25 -5.04
N SER A 246 -8.32 3.28 -4.83
CA SER A 246 -8.31 2.45 -3.63
C SER A 246 -6.90 1.98 -3.29
N VAL A 247 -6.67 1.75 -2.00
CA VAL A 247 -5.45 1.14 -1.49
C VAL A 247 -5.86 0.05 -0.52
N ILE A 248 -5.11 -1.05 -0.48
CA ILE A 248 -5.12 -1.97 0.65
C ILE A 248 -3.66 -2.12 1.09
N SER A 249 -3.44 -2.04 2.38
CA SER A 249 -2.09 -2.13 2.95
C SER A 249 -2.08 -3.03 4.18
N SER A 250 -0.93 -3.63 4.44
CA SER A 250 -0.63 -4.29 5.70
C SER A 250 0.64 -3.69 6.30
N SER A 251 0.63 -3.48 7.61
CA SER A 251 1.81 -3.01 8.35
C SER A 251 1.76 -3.54 9.77
N ALA A 252 2.92 -3.64 10.42
CA ALA A 252 2.97 -3.88 11.85
C ALA A 252 3.65 -2.73 12.58
N ARG A 253 3.21 -2.51 13.81
CA ARG A 253 3.82 -1.59 14.76
C ARG A 253 4.07 -2.30 16.08
N ARG A 254 5.15 -1.89 16.75
CA ARG A 254 5.54 -2.40 18.07
C ARG A 254 5.01 -1.47 19.14
N GLU A 255 4.24 -2.02 20.06
CA GLU A 255 3.51 -1.31 21.10
C GLU A 255 3.70 -2.05 22.42
N LYS A 256 4.27 -1.40 23.44
CA LYS A 256 4.63 -2.06 24.70
C LYS A 256 3.45 -2.76 25.40
N ASP A 257 2.24 -2.30 25.18
CA ASP A 257 1.01 -2.89 25.70
C ASP A 257 -0.01 -3.09 24.57
N ALA A 258 0.30 -4.00 23.65
CA ALA A 258 -0.57 -4.31 22.53
C ALA A 258 -1.93 -4.84 22.99
N LYS A 259 -1.98 -5.54 24.14
CA LYS A 259 -3.21 -6.09 24.70
C LYS A 259 -4.19 -4.99 25.13
N ALA A 260 -3.72 -3.94 25.82
CA ALA A 260 -4.56 -2.82 26.19
C ALA A 260 -5.14 -2.10 24.96
N LEU A 261 -4.37 -2.01 23.86
CA LEU A 261 -4.84 -1.39 22.61
C LEU A 261 -6.00 -2.15 21.94
N MET A 262 -6.16 -3.45 22.21
CA MET A 262 -7.29 -4.23 21.69
C MET A 262 -8.59 -4.00 22.45
N ALA A 263 -8.54 -3.50 23.69
CA ALA A 263 -9.72 -3.28 24.52
C ALA A 263 -10.80 -2.37 23.90
N PRO A 264 -10.47 -1.18 23.34
CA PRO A 264 -11.46 -0.36 22.65
C PRO A 264 -12.00 -1.03 21.38
N ILE A 265 -11.15 -1.76 20.65
CA ILE A 265 -11.53 -2.45 19.40
C ILE A 265 -12.53 -3.57 19.70
N ARG A 266 -12.29 -4.37 20.74
CA ARG A 266 -13.20 -5.43 21.20
C ARG A 266 -14.59 -4.91 21.56
N LYS A 267 -14.65 -3.71 22.14
CA LYS A 267 -15.90 -3.09 22.62
C LYS A 267 -16.66 -2.32 21.52
N ALA A 268 -16.04 -2.09 20.36
CA ALA A 268 -16.69 -1.35 19.29
C ALA A 268 -17.85 -2.15 18.68
N ALA A 269 -19.00 -1.51 18.49
CA ALA A 269 -20.20 -2.16 17.96
C ALA A 269 -20.04 -2.70 16.52
N THR A 270 -19.07 -2.18 15.78
CA THR A 270 -18.76 -2.59 14.41
C THR A 270 -17.68 -3.68 14.35
N SER A 271 -17.20 -4.15 15.51
CA SER A 271 -16.09 -5.09 15.62
C SER A 271 -16.56 -6.53 15.46
N GLN A 272 -16.01 -7.22 14.46
CA GLN A 272 -16.22 -8.64 14.23
C GLN A 272 -14.93 -9.39 14.53
N SER A 273 -14.97 -10.33 15.48
CA SER A 273 -13.79 -11.14 15.82
C SER A 273 -13.40 -12.07 14.68
N ILE A 274 -12.10 -12.25 14.50
CA ILE A 274 -11.51 -13.22 13.58
C ILE A 274 -10.46 -14.06 14.30
N PRO A 275 -10.33 -15.37 13.99
CA PRO A 275 -9.42 -16.28 14.68
C PRO A 275 -7.99 -16.15 14.13
N LEU A 276 -7.36 -14.98 14.32
CA LEU A 276 -6.02 -14.67 13.83
C LEU A 276 -5.16 -14.01 14.90
N GLY A 277 -3.88 -14.39 14.91
CA GLY A 277 -2.93 -13.98 15.95
C GLY A 277 -3.38 -14.48 17.32
N ASP A 278 -3.04 -13.72 18.37
CA ASP A 278 -3.56 -13.98 19.71
C ASP A 278 -4.94 -13.35 19.92
N GLU A 279 -5.28 -12.32 19.13
CA GLU A 279 -6.56 -11.62 19.13
C GLU A 279 -6.70 -10.78 17.86
N GLY A 280 -7.81 -10.88 17.13
CA GLY A 280 -8.02 -10.11 15.90
C GLY A 280 -9.48 -9.69 15.69
N TYR A 281 -9.67 -8.52 15.06
CA TYR A 281 -11.00 -8.01 14.69
C TYR A 281 -10.99 -7.29 13.35
N VAL A 282 -12.09 -7.41 12.61
CA VAL A 282 -12.45 -6.58 11.45
C VAL A 282 -13.48 -5.54 11.89
N ASP A 283 -13.20 -4.27 11.68
CA ASP A 283 -14.19 -3.20 11.78
C ASP A 283 -15.07 -3.21 10.52
N THR A 284 -16.30 -3.69 10.67
CA THR A 284 -17.28 -3.84 9.59
C THR A 284 -17.74 -2.52 8.96
N ALA A 285 -17.50 -1.38 9.61
CA ALA A 285 -17.83 -0.06 9.04
C ALA A 285 -16.74 0.47 8.12
N THR A 286 -15.47 0.20 8.44
CA THR A 286 -14.32 0.75 7.70
C THR A 286 -13.57 -0.29 6.86
N GLY A 287 -13.79 -1.58 7.14
CA GLY A 287 -13.03 -2.70 6.60
C GLY A 287 -11.64 -2.85 7.24
N ARG A 288 -11.24 -1.98 8.18
CA ARG A 288 -9.94 -2.08 8.83
C ARG A 288 -9.88 -3.37 9.67
N THR A 289 -8.77 -4.09 9.56
CA THR A 289 -8.52 -5.26 10.40
C THR A 289 -7.33 -4.97 11.31
N THR A 290 -7.48 -5.28 12.60
CA THR A 290 -6.42 -5.12 13.60
C THR A 290 -6.19 -6.44 14.30
N ILE A 291 -4.93 -6.88 14.36
CA ILE A 291 -4.53 -8.19 14.86
C ILE A 291 -3.38 -8.02 15.83
N ARG A 292 -3.51 -8.58 17.02
CA ARG A 292 -2.45 -8.63 18.02
C ARG A 292 -1.65 -9.91 17.87
N VAL A 293 -0.34 -9.79 17.93
CA VAL A 293 0.63 -10.89 17.84
C VAL A 293 1.62 -10.76 18.98
N GLY A 294 1.57 -11.65 19.97
CA GLY A 294 2.30 -11.51 21.22
C GLY A 294 1.82 -10.34 22.06
N ASP A 295 2.68 -9.92 22.98
CA ASP A 295 2.40 -8.82 23.92
C ASP A 295 2.74 -7.44 23.36
N ASP A 296 3.62 -7.40 22.34
CA ASP A 296 4.28 -6.17 21.90
C ASP A 296 4.01 -5.75 20.45
N LYS A 297 3.12 -6.44 19.72
CA LYS A 297 2.91 -6.18 18.28
C LYS A 297 1.45 -6.10 17.88
N ILE A 298 1.14 -5.08 17.08
CA ILE A 298 -0.13 -4.91 16.37
C ILE A 298 0.13 -4.94 14.87
N VAL A 299 -0.64 -5.73 14.14
CA VAL A 299 -0.71 -5.77 12.69
C VAL A 299 -2.01 -5.10 12.26
N ASP A 300 -1.90 -4.12 11.38
CA ASP A 300 -3.05 -3.45 10.79
C ASP A 300 -3.14 -3.77 9.29
N LEU A 301 -4.36 -4.06 8.86
CA LEU A 301 -4.73 -4.18 7.45
C LEU A 301 -5.73 -3.07 7.15
N VAL A 302 -5.34 -2.12 6.31
CA VAL A 302 -6.05 -0.86 6.12
C VAL A 302 -6.49 -0.72 4.67
N PRO A 303 -7.80 -0.86 4.39
CA PRO A 303 -8.37 -0.44 3.12
C PRO A 303 -8.62 1.07 3.12
N LEU A 304 -8.23 1.72 2.03
CA LEU A 304 -8.62 3.09 1.72
C LEU A 304 -9.41 3.12 0.39
N PRO A 305 -10.40 4.02 0.25
CA PRO A 305 -11.01 4.76 1.35
C PRO A 305 -11.68 3.78 2.33
N ALA A 306 -11.79 4.19 3.60
CA ALA A 306 -12.54 3.46 4.60
C ALA A 306 -13.98 3.29 4.11
N ARG A 307 -14.45 2.04 4.05
CA ARG A 307 -15.77 1.69 3.54
C ARG A 307 -16.22 0.37 4.12
N LYS A 308 -17.54 0.15 4.09
CA LYS A 308 -18.09 -1.17 4.40
C LYS A 308 -17.59 -2.16 3.35
N LEU A 309 -16.71 -3.06 3.78
CA LEU A 309 -16.24 -4.19 2.99
C LEU A 309 -16.90 -5.47 3.49
N ASN A 310 -16.96 -6.48 2.63
CA ASN A 310 -17.32 -7.82 3.07
C ASN A 310 -16.25 -8.29 4.09
N PRO A 311 -16.61 -8.55 5.36
CA PRO A 311 -15.66 -8.98 6.38
C PRO A 311 -14.94 -10.28 6.01
N ASP A 312 -15.57 -11.15 5.22
CA ASP A 312 -14.96 -12.40 4.76
C ASP A 312 -13.78 -12.15 3.82
N LEU A 313 -13.85 -11.11 2.95
CA LEU A 313 -12.74 -10.73 2.08
C LEU A 313 -11.56 -10.20 2.89
N MET A 314 -11.84 -9.37 3.91
CA MET A 314 -10.80 -8.88 4.81
C MET A 314 -10.20 -9.99 5.66
N THR A 315 -11.02 -10.95 6.10
CA THR A 315 -10.56 -12.14 6.84
C THR A 315 -9.67 -13.02 5.96
N GLN A 316 -10.05 -13.28 4.71
CA GLN A 316 -9.24 -14.03 3.75
C GLN A 316 -7.91 -13.32 3.46
N PHE A 317 -7.94 -12.00 3.28
CA PHE A 317 -6.74 -11.21 3.11
C PHE A 317 -5.84 -11.29 4.35
N ALA A 318 -6.40 -11.14 5.54
CA ALA A 318 -5.67 -11.30 6.80
C ALA A 318 -5.04 -12.68 6.95
N LEU A 319 -5.77 -13.76 6.69
CA LEU A 319 -5.24 -15.13 6.70
C LEU A 319 -4.05 -15.30 5.75
N SER A 320 -4.11 -14.65 4.58
CA SER A 320 -3.04 -14.77 3.58
C SER A 320 -1.73 -14.10 3.98
N ILE A 321 -1.75 -13.17 4.95
CA ILE A 321 -0.59 -12.31 5.25
C ILE A 321 -0.12 -12.34 6.71
N VAL A 322 -1.00 -12.63 7.67
CA VAL A 322 -0.66 -12.72 9.10
C VAL A 322 0.54 -13.64 9.40
N PRO A 323 0.73 -14.79 8.73
CA PRO A 323 1.92 -15.63 8.95
C PRO A 323 3.26 -14.94 8.66
N ARG A 324 3.26 -13.76 8.03
CA ARG A 324 4.46 -12.93 7.80
C ARG A 324 4.78 -12.00 8.97
N TYR A 325 3.85 -11.87 9.91
CA TYR A 325 3.96 -10.97 11.06
C TYR A 325 4.10 -11.72 12.39
N THR A 326 3.73 -12.99 12.41
CA THR A 326 3.95 -13.93 13.51
C THR A 326 5.43 -14.22 13.69
N ARG A 327 5.88 -14.33 14.94
CA ARG A 327 7.25 -14.76 15.27
C ARG A 327 7.49 -16.18 14.78
#